data_AF-A0A4Q3YKL6-F1
#
_entry.id   AF-A0A4Q3YKL6-F1
#
_cell.length_a   1.000
_cell.length_b   1.000
_cell.length_c   1.000
_cell.angle_alpha   90.00
_cell.angle_beta   90.00
_cell.angle_gamma   90.00
#
_symmetry.space_group_name_H-M   'P 1'
#
loop_
_entity.id
_entity.type
_entity.pdbx_description
1 polymer ?
#
loop_
_entity_poly.entity_id
_entity_poly.type
_entity_poly.pdbx_seq_one_letter_code
_entity_poly.pdbx_strand_id
1 'polypeptide(L)' 'MPQYIINKNQQPNGDYEVHDKTNGCTYMPKTENQIDLGFHTSCYGAVAAAKSRRPKERINGCYYCCNPCHTS' A
#
# COMPACT_ATOMS: atom_id res chain seq x y z
N MET A 1 -15.23 2.42 -5.24
CA MET A 1 -13.76 2.62 -5.22
C MET A 1 -13.21 1.86 -4.02
N PRO A 2 -12.20 1.00 -4.17
CA PRO A 2 -11.56 0.32 -3.04
C PRO A 2 -10.84 1.29 -2.11
N GLN A 3 -10.84 0.96 -0.82
CA GLN A 3 -10.06 1.62 0.22
C GLN A 3 -8.65 1.02 0.24
N TYR A 4 -7.65 1.87 0.30
CA TYR A 4 -6.26 1.45 0.39
C TYR A 4 -5.63 1.90 1.69
N ILE A 5 -4.68 1.10 2.17
CA ILE A 5 -3.81 1.44 3.29
C ILE A 5 -2.36 1.25 2.88
N ILE A 6 -1.45 1.92 3.57
CA ILE A 6 -0.02 1.63 3.53
C ILE A 6 0.41 1.00 4.85
N ASN A 7 1.22 -0.04 4.77
CA ASN A 7 1.86 -0.63 5.94
C ASN A 7 2.86 0.36 6.53
N LYS A 8 2.77 0.65 7.82
CA LYS A 8 3.70 1.50 8.57
C LYS A 8 5.07 0.82 8.74
N ASN A 9 5.13 -0.50 8.64
CA ASN A 9 6.38 -1.24 8.73
C ASN A 9 7.01 -1.38 7.35
N GLN A 10 8.30 -1.11 7.30
CA GLN A 10 9.13 -1.35 6.13
C GLN A 10 9.34 -2.86 5.97
N GLN A 11 9.23 -3.35 4.73
CA GLN A 11 9.59 -4.71 4.34
C GLN A 11 11.12 -4.90 4.36
N PRO A 12 11.61 -6.15 4.44
CA PRO A 12 13.06 -6.42 4.44
C PRO A 12 13.81 -5.85 3.23
N ASN A 13 13.12 -5.69 2.10
CA ASN A 13 13.70 -5.11 0.89
C ASN A 13 13.84 -3.58 0.96
N GLY A 14 13.19 -2.91 1.92
CA GLY A 14 13.15 -1.45 2.08
C GLY A 14 11.85 -0.77 1.66
N ASP A 15 10.83 -1.50 1.18
CA ASP A 15 9.56 -0.92 0.74
C ASP A 15 8.53 -0.81 1.86
N TYR A 16 7.71 0.24 1.79
CA TYR A 16 6.43 0.32 2.48
C TYR A 16 5.34 -0.09 1.49
N GLU A 17 4.61 -1.15 1.80
CA GLU A 17 3.65 -1.75 0.88
C GLU A 17 2.25 -1.14 1.01
N VAL A 18 1.63 -0.87 -0.13
CA VAL A 18 0.21 -0.50 -0.25
C VAL A 18 -0.65 -1.74 -0.39
N HIS A 19 -1.74 -1.82 0.38
CA HIS A 19 -2.68 -2.93 0.36
C HIS A 19 -4.11 -2.47 0.06
N ASP A 20 -4.85 -3.31 -0.65
CA ASP A 20 -6.29 -3.17 -0.85
C ASP A 20 -7.04 -3.67 0.39
N LYS A 21 -7.63 -2.74 1.14
CA LYS A 21 -8.37 -3.05 2.37
C LYS A 21 -9.80 -3.52 2.07
N THR A 22 -10.39 -3.09 0.96
CA THR A 22 -11.77 -3.47 0.61
C THR A 22 -11.85 -4.92 0.15
N ASN A 23 -10.93 -5.35 -0.70
CA ASN A 23 -10.87 -6.73 -1.19
C ASN A 23 -10.10 -7.66 -0.23
N GLY A 24 -9.35 -7.08 0.70
CA GLY A 24 -8.54 -7.81 1.67
C GLY A 24 -7.22 -8.33 1.10
N CYS A 25 -6.35 -8.79 1.99
CA CYS A 25 -5.05 -9.37 1.65
C CYS A 25 -4.69 -10.44 2.68
N THR A 26 -4.18 -11.58 2.23
CA THR A 26 -3.68 -12.65 3.11
C THR A 26 -2.52 -12.18 4.01
N TYR A 27 -1.78 -11.16 3.56
CA TYR A 27 -0.66 -10.56 4.27
C TYR A 27 -0.98 -9.14 4.75
N MET A 28 -2.24 -8.90 5.12
CA MET A 28 -2.65 -7.59 5.64
C MET A 28 -1.85 -7.24 6.91
N PRO A 29 -1.24 -6.04 7.01
CA PRO A 29 -0.59 -5.62 8.24
C PRO A 29 -1.59 -5.50 9.38
N LYS A 30 -1.09 -5.65 10.62
CA LYS A 30 -1.88 -5.40 11.83
C LYS A 30 -2.52 -4.01 11.78
N THR A 31 -3.72 -3.86 12.34
CA THR A 31 -4.48 -2.59 12.33
C THR A 31 -3.67 -1.40 12.85
N GLU A 32 -2.83 -1.59 13.87
CA GLU A 32 -1.92 -0.56 14.44
C GLU A 32 -0.85 -0.08 13.45
N ASN A 33 -0.55 -0.87 12.42
CA ASN A 33 0.42 -0.58 11.37
C ASN A 33 -0.26 -0.19 10.05
N GLN A 34 -1.57 0.05 10.04
CA GLN A 34 -2.28 0.52 8.86
C GLN A 34 -2.38 2.04 8.89
N ILE A 35 -1.86 2.69 7.85
CA ILE A 35 -2.09 4.12 7.62
C ILE A 35 -3.06 4.26 6.45
N ASP A 36 -4.15 4.98 6.68
CA ASP A 36 -5.21 5.13 5.68
C ASP A 36 -4.78 6.01 4.49
N LEU A 37 -4.94 5.48 3.28
CA LEU A 37 -4.70 6.25 2.04
C LEU A 37 -5.99 6.83 1.45
N GLY A 38 -7.15 6.43 1.96
CA GLY A 38 -8.47 6.76 1.44
C GLY A 38 -8.91 5.83 0.32
N PHE A 39 -9.96 6.26 -0.39
CA PHE A 39 -10.51 5.55 -1.54
C PHE A 39 -9.79 5.95 -2.82
N HIS A 40 -9.38 4.95 -3.59
CA HIS A 40 -8.74 5.15 -4.91
C HIS A 40 -9.42 4.27 -5.95
N THR A 41 -9.31 4.65 -7.23
CA THR A 41 -9.86 3.85 -8.33
C THR A 41 -9.03 2.60 -8.60
N SER A 42 -7.74 2.60 -8.24
CA SER A 42 -6.81 1.49 -8.38
C SER A 42 -5.61 1.63 -7.44
N CYS A 43 -4.79 0.58 -7.35
CA CYS A 43 -3.54 0.62 -6.60
C CYS A 43 -2.57 1.68 -7.13
N TYR A 44 -2.63 2.07 -8.41
CA TYR A 44 -1.74 3.08 -8.98
C TYR A 44 -1.99 4.45 -8.35
N GLY A 45 -3.27 4.81 -8.20
CA GLY A 45 -3.67 6.05 -7.51
C GLY A 45 -3.26 6.03 -6.04
N ALA A 46 -3.45 4.90 -5.37
CA ALA A 46 -3.06 4.75 -3.97
C ALA A 46 -1.54 4.85 -3.76
N VAL A 47 -0.74 4.18 -4.58
CA VAL A 47 0.73 4.25 -4.53
C VAL A 47 1.23 5.66 -4.85
N ALA A 48 0.66 6.33 -5.87
CA ALA A 48 1.01 7.71 -6.18
C ALA A 48 0.69 8.66 -5.01
N ALA A 49 -0.51 8.55 -4.44
CA ALA A 49 -0.91 9.34 -3.27
C ALA A 49 0.00 9.08 -2.06
N ALA A 50 0.36 7.81 -1.81
CA ALA A 50 1.29 7.45 -0.76
C ALA A 50 2.68 8.07 -0.98
N LYS A 51 3.21 8.03 -2.22
CA LYS A 51 4.51 8.66 -2.58
C LYS A 51 4.47 10.17 -2.41
N SER A 52 3.36 10.83 -2.77
CA SER A 52 3.18 12.26 -2.53
C SER A 52 3.15 12.62 -1.04
N ARG A 53 2.55 11.78 -0.19
CA ARG A 53 2.49 12.00 1.27
C ARG A 53 3.81 11.68 1.98
N ARG A 54 4.58 10.70 1.48
CA ARG A 54 5.83 10.21 2.10
C ARG A 54 6.98 10.17 1.06
N PRO A 55 7.46 11.33 0.56
CA PRO A 55 8.38 11.40 -0.57
C PRO A 55 9.80 10.86 -0.29
N LYS A 56 10.16 10.66 0.98
CA LYS A 56 11.47 10.11 1.39
C LYS A 56 11.48 8.58 1.46
N GLU A 57 10.34 7.93 1.27
CA GLU A 57 10.18 6.49 1.48
C GLU A 57 10.01 5.75 0.18
N ARG A 58 10.51 4.51 0.15
CA ARG A 58 10.29 3.61 -0.98
C ARG A 58 8.93 2.97 -0.81
N ILE A 59 8.02 3.21 -1.77
CA ILE A 59 6.64 2.76 -1.69
C ILE A 59 6.32 1.93 -2.92
N ASN A 60 5.73 0.77 -2.68
CA ASN A 60 5.41 -0.22 -3.69
C ASN A 60 4.03 -0.84 -3.41
N GLY A 61 3.44 -1.51 -4.39
CA GLY A 61 2.24 -2.32 -4.16
C GLY A 61 2.58 -3.61 -3.42
N CYS A 62 1.70 -4.08 -2.54
CA CYS A 62 1.80 -5.43 -2.01
C CYS A 62 1.65 -6.46 -3.13
N TYR A 63 2.58 -7.42 -3.21
CA TYR A 63 2.59 -8.47 -4.24
C TYR A 63 1.26 -9.24 -4.36
N TYR A 64 0.56 -9.47 -3.24
CA TYR A 64 -0.61 -10.36 -3.16
C TYR A 64 -1.95 -9.70 -3.49
N CYS A 65 -2.12 -8.41 -3.17
CA CYS A 65 -3.40 -7.70 -3.36
C CYS A 65 -3.28 -6.46 -4.26
N CYS A 66 -2.06 -6.07 -4.61
CA CYS A 66 -1.74 -4.92 -5.46
C CYS A 66 -0.66 -5.29 -6.48
N ASN A 67 -0.69 -6.53 -7.00
CA ASN A 67 0.30 -7.07 -7.94
C ASN A 67 0.58 -6.15 -9.16
N PRO A 68 -0.43 -5.51 -9.82
CA PRO A 68 -0.16 -4.60 -10.94
C PRO A 68 0.70 -3.38 -10.58
N CYS A 69 0.77 -3.05 -9.29
CA CYS A 69 1.54 -1.93 -8.75
C CYS A 69 2.79 -2.40 -7.97
N HIS A 70 3.08 -3.70 -7.97
CA HIS A 70 4.28 -4.28 -7.38
C HIS A 70 5.37 -4.38 -8.45
N THR A 71 6.20 -3.34 -8.56
CA THR A 71 7.09 -3.16 -9.74
C THR A 71 8.58 -3.32 -9.44
N SER A 72 8.95 -3.71 -8.21
CA SER A 72 10.33 -3.82 -7.75
C SER A 72 10.49 -4.84 -6.64
#